data_AF-A0A914PHG5-F1
#
_entry.id   AF-A0A914PHG5-F1
#
_cell.length_a   1.000
_cell.length_b   1.000
_cell.length_c   1.000
_cell.angle_alpha   90.00
_cell.angle_beta   90.00
_cell.angle_gamma   90.00
#
_symmetry.space_group_name_H-M   'P 1'
#
loop_
_entity.id
_entity.type
_entity.pdbx_description
1 polymer ?
#
loop_
_entity_poly.entity_id
_entity_poly.type
_entity_poly.pdbx_seq_one_letter_code
_entity_poly.pdbx_strand_id
1 'polypeptide(L)'
;MLNRIKWSEEIIGQEKKKKVVDDEDDDDDDESIPKNYNECQLVWEGIVRHRAFNDFRVHLLQSPKQVREFLEKHGVSHYWDHAYSTSVLLSEEPE
;
A
#
# COMPACT_ATOMS: atom_id res chain seq x y z
N MET A 1 12.92 3.33 -0.51
CA MET A 1 11.52 3.80 -0.40
C MET A 1 11.11 4.10 1.03
N LEU A 2 11.77 3.52 2.04
CA LEU A 2 11.33 3.55 3.43
C LEU A 2 11.71 4.84 4.20
N ASN A 3 12.89 5.41 3.96
CA ASN A 3 13.42 6.47 4.83
C ASN A 3 13.21 7.90 4.31
N ARG A 4 13.00 8.07 3.00
CA ARG A 4 12.90 9.39 2.35
C ARG A 4 11.47 9.79 2.00
N ILE A 5 10.61 8.81 1.69
CA ILE A 5 9.21 9.04 1.35
C ILE A 5 8.41 8.83 2.62
N LYS A 6 7.58 9.80 2.95
CA LYS A 6 6.77 9.79 4.15
C LYS A 6 5.36 9.31 3.77
N TRP A 7 5.13 8.02 3.94
CA TRP A 7 3.90 7.35 3.46
C TRP A 7 2.69 7.65 4.33
N SER A 8 2.89 7.80 5.64
CA SER A 8 1.85 8.04 6.64
C SER A 8 1.44 9.51 6.77
N GLU A 9 2.13 10.43 6.10
CA GLU A 9 1.78 11.86 6.11
C GLU A 9 0.65 12.16 5.12
N GLU A 10 -0.29 13.01 5.51
CA GLU A 10 -1.37 13.50 4.63
C GLU A 10 -0.75 14.27 3.45
N ILE A 11 -1.11 13.89 2.22
CA ILE A 11 -0.55 14.51 1.01
C ILE A 11 -0.96 15.99 0.99
N ILE A 12 0.03 16.88 1.10
CA ILE A 12 -0.16 18.33 1.01
C ILE A 12 -0.83 18.65 -0.34
N GLY A 13 -2.12 19.03 -0.30
CA GLY A 13 -2.91 19.39 -1.48
C GLY A 13 -4.16 18.54 -1.76
N GLN A 14 -4.40 17.45 -1.01
CA GLN A 14 -5.76 16.89 -0.93
C GLN A 14 -6.55 17.71 0.09
N GLU A 15 -7.15 18.81 -0.36
CA GLU A 15 -8.24 19.43 0.39
C GLU A 15 -9.28 18.34 0.67
N LYS A 16 -9.44 18.04 1.96
CA LYS A 16 -10.53 17.25 2.49
C LYS A 16 -11.79 17.69 1.77
N LYS A 17 -12.45 16.80 1.03
CA LYS A 17 -13.90 16.93 0.81
C LYS A 17 -14.51 16.93 2.21
N LYS A 18 -14.61 18.13 2.80
CA LYS A 18 -15.36 18.41 4.01
C LYS A 18 -16.77 17.88 3.74
N LYS A 19 -17.07 16.69 4.27
CA LYS A 19 -18.45 16.39 4.65
C LYS A 19 -18.74 17.39 5.77
N VAL A 20 -19.50 18.42 5.42
CA VAL A 20 -20.19 19.27 6.38
C VAL A 20 -21.13 18.35 7.15
N VAL A 21 -20.78 18.05 8.39
CA VAL A 21 -21.77 17.72 9.41
C VAL A 21 -21.46 18.70 10.52
N ASP A 22 -22.31 19.72 10.56
CA ASP A 22 -22.56 20.58 11.71
C ASP A 22 -22.72 19.68 12.92
N ASP A 23 -21.92 19.90 13.96
CA ASP A 23 -22.40 19.91 15.35
C ASP A 23 -21.25 20.48 16.19
N GLU A 24 -21.50 21.67 16.71
CA GLU A 24 -20.72 22.35 17.72
C GLU A 24 -20.76 21.50 18.98
N ASP A 25 -19.62 21.03 19.48
CA ASP A 25 -19.33 21.02 20.92
C ASP A 25 -17.85 20.74 21.16
N ASP A 26 -17.31 21.58 22.02
CA ASP A 26 -15.94 21.66 22.52
C ASP A 26 -15.77 20.60 23.61
N ASP A 27 -14.93 19.58 23.40
CA ASP A 27 -14.29 18.84 24.49
C ASP A 27 -13.14 17.96 23.96
N ASP A 28 -11.99 18.07 24.64
CA ASP A 28 -10.76 17.28 24.48
C ASP A 28 -11.05 15.77 24.42
N ASP A 29 -10.91 15.16 23.23
CA ASP A 29 -10.64 13.73 23.10
C ASP A 29 -9.86 13.44 21.80
N ASP A 30 -8.55 13.17 21.93
CA ASP A 30 -7.64 12.76 20.86
C ASP A 30 -7.89 11.30 20.44
N GLU A 31 -9.14 10.93 20.15
CA GLU A 31 -9.52 9.56 19.77
C GLU A 31 -10.66 9.52 18.75
N SER A 32 -10.45 10.01 17.50
CA SER A 32 -11.32 9.59 16.38
C SER A 32 -10.81 9.98 14.98
N ILE A 33 -9.58 9.62 14.64
CA ILE A 33 -9.23 9.48 13.21
C ILE A 33 -9.08 8.00 12.91
N PRO A 34 -9.90 7.39 12.03
CA PRO A 34 -9.67 6.02 11.56
C PRO A 34 -8.38 6.03 10.73
N LYS A 35 -7.27 5.72 11.40
CA LYS A 35 -5.89 5.73 10.93
C LYS A 35 -5.63 4.54 10.00
N ASN A 36 -6.23 4.54 8.81
CA ASN A 36 -5.70 3.74 7.71
C ASN A 36 -4.42 4.43 7.20
N TYR A 37 -3.33 4.29 7.94
CA TYR A 37 -2.03 4.81 7.54
C TYR A 37 -1.55 4.06 6.30
N ASN A 38 -1.37 4.80 5.22
CA ASN A 38 -0.63 4.29 4.08
C ASN A 38 0.81 4.06 4.53
N GLU A 39 1.31 2.84 4.33
CA GLU A 39 2.68 2.47 4.66
C GLU A 39 3.35 1.76 3.51
N CYS A 40 4.68 1.77 3.50
CA CYS A 40 5.48 1.03 2.53
C CYS A 40 6.41 0.12 3.32
N GLN A 41 6.41 -1.16 2.96
CA GLN A 41 7.22 -2.18 3.61
C GLN A 41 8.10 -2.87 2.57
N LEU A 42 9.27 -3.32 3.01
CA LEU A 42 10.14 -4.17 2.20
C LEU A 42 9.65 -5.62 2.29
N VAL A 43 8.98 -6.08 1.24
CA VAL A 43 8.44 -7.44 1.18
C VAL A 43 9.51 -8.47 0.83
N TRP A 44 10.47 -8.11 -0.01
CA TRP A 44 11.51 -9.04 -0.48
C TRP A 44 12.77 -8.30 -0.91
N GLU A 45 13.92 -8.86 -0.54
CA GLU A 45 15.25 -8.46 -1.00
C GLU A 45 16.10 -9.71 -1.26
N GLY A 46 16.84 -9.74 -2.37
CA GLY A 46 17.68 -10.89 -2.70
C GLY A 46 18.34 -10.80 -4.06
N ILE A 47 19.08 -11.87 -4.40
CA ILE A 47 19.82 -12.00 -5.65
C ILE A 47 19.05 -12.92 -6.61
N VAL A 48 18.99 -12.55 -7.88
CA VAL A 48 18.40 -13.36 -8.97
C VAL A 48 19.43 -13.65 -10.05
N ARG A 49 19.22 -14.74 -10.80
CA ARG A 49 20.14 -15.16 -11.87
C ARG A 49 20.12 -14.21 -13.08
N HIS A 50 18.92 -13.76 -13.47
CA HIS A 50 18.70 -12.92 -14.64
C HIS A 50 17.65 -11.85 -14.33
N ARG A 51 17.74 -10.70 -15.00
CA ARG A 51 16.80 -9.59 -14.83
C ARG A 51 15.49 -9.90 -15.57
N ALA A 52 14.36 -9.85 -14.84
CA ALA A 52 13.04 -10.14 -15.42
C ALA A 52 12.40 -8.96 -16.18
N PHE A 53 12.75 -7.72 -15.83
CA PHE A 53 12.20 -6.49 -16.44
C PHE A 53 13.30 -5.61 -17.02
N ASN A 54 13.11 -5.09 -18.24
CA ASN A 54 14.09 -4.20 -18.88
C ASN A 54 13.98 -2.74 -18.41
N ASP A 55 12.76 -2.29 -18.12
CA ASP A 55 12.45 -0.92 -17.71
C ASP A 55 11.55 -0.92 -16.46
N PHE A 56 11.46 0.25 -15.82
CA PHE A 56 10.47 0.50 -14.78
C PHE A 56 9.19 1.10 -15.40
N ARG A 57 8.06 0.41 -15.24
CA ARG A 57 6.75 0.86 -15.73
C ARG A 57 5.69 0.61 -14.66
N VAL A 58 4.75 1.54 -14.53
CA VAL A 58 3.62 1.43 -13.60
C VAL A 58 2.41 0.93 -14.38
N HIS A 59 1.81 -0.16 -13.89
CA HIS A 59 0.60 -0.75 -14.47
C HIS A 59 -0.55 -0.66 -13.47
N LEU A 60 -1.70 -0.16 -13.91
CA LEU A 60 -2.94 -0.15 -13.12
C LEU A 60 -3.79 -1.34 -13.54
N LEU A 61 -3.94 -2.33 -12.66
CA LEU A 61 -4.71 -3.55 -12.88
C LEU A 61 -5.80 -3.65 -11.80
N GLN A 62 -7.01 -4.05 -12.19
CA GLN A 62 -8.17 -3.99 -11.29
C GLN A 62 -8.36 -5.26 -10.46
N SER A 63 -7.80 -6.40 -10.90
CA SER A 63 -7.95 -7.69 -10.22
C SER A 63 -6.59 -8.29 -9.86
N PRO A 64 -6.44 -8.90 -8.66
CA PRO A 64 -5.23 -9.64 -8.29
C PRO A 64 -4.86 -10.76 -9.29
N LYS A 65 -5.87 -11.38 -9.92
CA LYS A 65 -5.63 -12.42 -10.94
C LYS A 65 -4.90 -11.86 -12.16
N GLN A 66 -5.28 -10.67 -12.62
CA GLN A 66 -4.62 -10.01 -13.75
C GLN A 66 -3.18 -9.60 -13.42
N VAL A 67 -2.92 -9.18 -12.18
CA VAL A 67 -1.56 -8.86 -11.70
C VAL A 67 -0.69 -10.10 -11.73
N ARG A 68 -1.20 -11.22 -11.20
CA ARG A 68 -0.50 -12.50 -11.22
C ARG A 68 -0.19 -12.96 -12.64
N GLU A 69 -1.18 -12.94 -13.55
CA GLU A 69 -0.99 -13.32 -14.96
C GLU A 69 0.05 -12.44 -15.67
N PHE A 70 0.08 -11.13 -15.37
CA PHE A 70 1.07 -10.20 -15.93
C PHE A 70 2.49 -10.53 -15.49
N LEU A 71 2.68 -10.83 -14.19
CA LEU A 71 3.98 -11.18 -13.63
C LEU A 71 4.42 -12.60 -14.01
N GLU A 72 3.46 -13.51 -14.20
CA GLU A 72 3.70 -14.87 -14.68
C GLU A 72 4.30 -14.89 -16.09
N LYS A 73 3.84 -13.99 -16.98
CA LYS A 73 4.47 -13.80 -18.30
C LYS A 73 5.95 -13.42 -18.22
N HIS A 74 6.39 -12.84 -17.10
CA HIS A 74 7.78 -12.47 -16.83
C HIS A 74 8.51 -13.47 -15.91
N GLY A 75 7.87 -14.59 -15.54
CA GLY A 75 8.44 -15.63 -14.68
C GLY A 75 8.58 -15.23 -13.20
N VAL A 76 7.87 -14.18 -12.76
CA VAL A 76 8.04 -13.58 -11.42
C VAL A 76 6.72 -13.42 -10.67
N SER A 77 5.74 -14.30 -10.93
CA SER A 77 4.44 -14.32 -10.24
C SER A 77 4.57 -14.49 -8.71
N HIS A 78 5.61 -15.19 -8.25
CA HIS A 78 5.87 -15.42 -6.83
C HIS A 78 6.10 -14.14 -6.01
N TYR A 79 6.56 -13.03 -6.62
CA TYR A 79 6.69 -11.76 -5.91
C TYR A 79 5.33 -11.20 -5.51
N TRP A 80 4.32 -11.37 -6.36
CA TRP A 80 2.95 -10.96 -6.03
C TRP A 80 2.34 -11.85 -4.96
N ASP A 81 2.54 -13.16 -5.06
CA ASP A 81 2.03 -14.09 -4.05
C ASP A 81 2.62 -13.80 -2.67
N HIS A 82 3.91 -13.50 -2.60
CA HIS A 82 4.57 -13.12 -1.36
C HIS A 82 4.04 -11.80 -0.80
N ALA A 83 3.92 -10.76 -1.64
CA ALA A 83 3.38 -9.47 -1.23
C ALA A 83 1.93 -9.57 -0.75
N TYR A 84 1.09 -10.28 -1.51
CA TYR A 84 -0.31 -10.48 -1.19
C TYR A 84 -0.47 -11.27 0.12
N SER A 85 0.25 -12.39 0.27
CA SER A 85 0.23 -13.17 1.50
C SER A 85 0.69 -12.36 2.71
N THR A 86 1.74 -11.55 2.55
CA THR A 86 2.24 -10.69 3.63
C THR A 86 1.19 -9.65 4.02
N SER A 87 0.53 -9.02 3.03
CA SER A 87 -0.52 -8.02 3.31
C SER A 87 -1.75 -8.61 4.01
N VAL A 88 -2.15 -9.84 3.68
CA VAL A 88 -3.27 -10.51 4.34
C VAL A 88 -2.91 -10.85 5.78
N LEU A 89 -1.73 -11.43 6.02
CA LEU A 89 -1.27 -11.77 7.37
C LEU A 89 -1.17 -10.54 8.27
N LEU A 90 -0.66 -9.43 7.74
CA LEU A 90 -0.55 -8.18 8.51
C LEU A 90 -1.91 -7.59 8.89
N SER A 91 -2.97 -7.89 8.11
CA SER A 91 -4.33 -7.47 8.43
C SER A 91 -5.05 -8.34 9.46
N GLU A 92 -4.47 -9.50 9.81
CA GLU A 92 -5.08 -10.49 10.70
C GLU A 92 -4.51 -10.47 12.14
N GLU A 93 -3.48 -9.67 12.45
CA GLU A 93 -3.04 -9.51 13.84
C GLU A 93 -4.04 -8.68 14.65
N PRO A 94 -4.68 -9.25 15.70
CA PRO A 94 -5.50 -8.47 16.61
C PRO A 94 -4.60 -7.65 17.55
N GLU A 95 -4.96 -6.38 17.77
CA GLU A 95 -4.40 -5.50 18.80
C GLU A 95 -4.42 -6.10 20.22
#